data_AF-A0A945GPV5-F1
#
_entry.id   AF-A0A945GPV5-F1
#
_cell.length_a   1.000
_cell.length_b   1.000
_cell.length_c   1.000
_cell.angle_alpha   90.00
_cell.angle_beta   90.00
_cell.angle_gamma   90.00
#
_symmetry.space_group_name_H-M   'P 1'
#
loop_
_entity.id
_entity.type
_entity.pdbx_description
1 polymer ?
#
loop_
_entity_poly.entity_id
_entity_poly.type
_entity_poly.pdbx_seq_one_letter_code
_entity_poly.pdbx_strand_id
1 'polypeptide(L)'
;SQRLREAYFAACALIDTHIGRILDALEETGQADNTLVFFTSDHGEMLGDRQGYQKHYPYEGSAHIPLIACGPGFARDLCSIPATTWDVAATILDAAEIAPPEGHPLVGRPLGSITGDQERIISFHHGTGARRYVATVGLGHKYIHCYNGGYDELYDLEADPWEQNNLAGSRADIEGALRRAALGFERDHGPVERISDDTFADLDYQAPDPHACSLYPRWSSTQFPRWTNGYSEKDLELIRQEMRDCLKDPHAYICTEDDWRAEAMEKWEQIGGDRKFYEELFAEVDKRQ
;
A
#
# COMPACT_ATOMS: atom_id res chain seq x y z
N SER A 1 -11.04 -17.25 2.86
CA SER A 1 -10.73 -16.05 2.05
C SER A 1 -11.70 -15.79 0.88
N GLN A 2 -12.79 -16.56 0.66
CA GLN A 2 -13.81 -16.20 -0.35
C GLN A 2 -14.66 -15.00 0.07
N ARG A 3 -15.25 -15.04 1.28
CA ARG A 3 -16.10 -13.96 1.81
C ARG A 3 -15.43 -12.59 1.84
N LEU A 4 -14.13 -12.55 2.14
CA LEU A 4 -13.36 -11.31 2.14
C LEU A 4 -13.28 -10.70 0.73
N ARG A 5 -12.99 -11.54 -0.28
CA ARG A 5 -12.95 -11.10 -1.68
C ARG A 5 -14.34 -10.67 -2.16
N GLU A 6 -15.39 -11.41 -1.81
CA GLU A 6 -16.78 -11.02 -2.10
C GLU A 6 -17.14 -9.67 -1.49
N ALA A 7 -16.79 -9.43 -0.22
CA ALA A 7 -17.02 -8.15 0.44
C ALA A 7 -16.21 -7.00 -0.20
N TYR A 8 -14.96 -7.26 -0.58
CA TYR A 8 -14.11 -6.30 -1.29
C TYR A 8 -14.75 -5.89 -2.63
N PHE A 9 -15.18 -6.86 -3.45
CA PHE A 9 -15.83 -6.57 -4.72
C PHE A 9 -17.20 -5.88 -4.55
N ALA A 10 -17.96 -6.21 -3.50
CA ALA A 10 -19.20 -5.51 -3.18
C ALA A 10 -18.93 -4.03 -2.84
N ALA A 11 -17.85 -3.73 -2.10
CA ALA A 11 -17.45 -2.35 -1.83
C ALA A 11 -17.03 -1.61 -3.12
N CYS A 12 -16.28 -2.25 -4.01
CA CYS A 12 -15.95 -1.68 -5.32
C CYS A 12 -17.21 -1.34 -6.14
N ALA A 13 -18.18 -2.26 -6.20
CA ALA A 13 -19.44 -2.05 -6.94
C ALA A 13 -20.27 -0.90 -6.34
N LEU A 14 -20.27 -0.75 -5.02
CA LEU A 14 -20.92 0.37 -4.35
C LEU A 14 -20.25 1.71 -4.74
N ILE A 15 -18.92 1.76 -4.72
CA ILE A 15 -18.16 2.96 -5.12
C ILE A 15 -18.42 3.32 -6.58
N ASP A 16 -18.42 2.33 -7.48
CA ASP A 16 -18.74 2.51 -8.90
C ASP A 16 -20.12 3.18 -9.10
N THR A 17 -21.13 2.69 -8.38
CA THR A 17 -22.49 3.29 -8.39
C THR A 17 -22.47 4.75 -7.95
N HIS A 18 -21.68 5.09 -6.93
CA HIS A 18 -21.58 6.47 -6.43
C HIS A 18 -20.77 7.38 -7.35
N ILE A 19 -19.76 6.85 -8.04
CA ILE A 19 -19.03 7.59 -9.08
C ILE A 19 -19.96 7.93 -10.23
N GLY A 20 -20.79 6.99 -10.69
CA GLY A 20 -21.81 7.24 -11.72
C GLY A 20 -22.68 8.46 -11.38
N ARG A 21 -23.14 8.55 -10.12
CA ARG A 21 -23.94 9.70 -9.66
C ARG A 21 -23.18 11.04 -9.70
N ILE A 22 -21.87 11.03 -9.47
CA ILE A 22 -21.05 12.24 -9.55
C ILE A 22 -20.89 12.66 -11.02
N LEU A 23 -20.65 11.69 -11.91
CA LEU A 23 -20.53 11.93 -13.35
C LEU A 23 -21.85 12.43 -13.96
N ASP A 24 -22.98 11.80 -13.62
CA ASP A 24 -24.32 12.24 -14.03
C ASP A 24 -24.57 13.69 -13.60
N ALA A 25 -24.20 14.05 -12.36
CA ALA A 25 -24.35 15.41 -11.87
C ALA A 25 -23.50 16.43 -12.66
N LEU A 26 -22.28 16.07 -13.08
CA LEU A 26 -21.45 16.92 -13.94
C LEU A 26 -22.07 17.13 -15.32
N GLU A 27 -22.72 16.10 -15.88
CA GLU A 27 -23.44 16.20 -17.15
C GLU A 27 -24.69 17.08 -17.03
N GLU A 28 -25.53 16.84 -16.00
CA GLU A 28 -26.77 17.57 -15.76
C GLU A 28 -26.53 19.07 -15.52
N THR A 29 -25.42 19.45 -14.88
CA THR A 29 -25.05 20.85 -14.64
C THR A 29 -24.29 21.49 -15.80
N GLY A 30 -23.98 20.74 -16.86
CA GLY A 30 -23.21 21.22 -18.01
C GLY A 30 -21.73 21.48 -17.70
N GLN A 31 -21.19 20.87 -16.64
CA GLN A 31 -19.80 21.04 -16.21
C GLN A 31 -18.86 19.96 -16.76
N ALA A 32 -19.39 18.86 -17.31
CA ALA A 32 -18.61 17.72 -17.79
C ALA A 32 -17.51 18.11 -18.79
N ASP A 33 -17.82 18.95 -19.79
CA ASP A 33 -16.88 19.37 -20.84
C ASP A 33 -15.75 20.29 -20.34
N ASN A 34 -15.83 20.79 -19.10
CA ASN A 34 -14.82 21.66 -18.49
C ASN A 34 -14.30 21.10 -17.15
N THR A 35 -14.39 19.79 -16.97
CA THR A 35 -13.92 19.11 -15.74
C THR A 35 -12.91 18.04 -16.10
N LEU A 36 -11.76 18.04 -15.42
CA LEU A 36 -10.86 16.90 -15.40
C LEU A 36 -11.27 15.96 -14.27
N VAL A 37 -11.44 14.68 -14.60
CA VAL A 37 -11.75 13.63 -13.62
C VAL A 37 -10.58 12.66 -13.58
N PHE A 38 -10.06 12.42 -12.38
CA PHE A 38 -9.06 11.41 -12.11
C PHE A 38 -9.67 10.35 -11.18
N PHE A 39 -9.64 9.10 -11.61
CA PHE A 39 -9.99 7.96 -10.76
C PHE A 39 -8.71 7.17 -10.48
N THR A 40 -8.38 6.99 -9.20
CA THR A 40 -7.16 6.31 -8.78
C THR A 40 -7.29 5.74 -7.37
N SER A 41 -6.25 5.07 -6.88
CA SER A 41 -6.15 4.55 -5.52
C SER A 41 -4.87 5.05 -4.85
N ASP A 42 -4.81 5.07 -3.52
CA ASP A 42 -3.55 5.35 -2.80
C ASP A 42 -2.63 4.13 -2.78
N HIS A 43 -3.21 2.93 -2.77
CA HIS A 43 -2.54 1.64 -2.86
C HIS A 43 -3.50 0.52 -3.33
N GLY A 44 -2.97 -0.67 -3.54
CA GLY A 44 -3.72 -1.90 -3.82
C GLY A 44 -4.05 -2.71 -2.55
N GLU A 45 -4.39 -3.99 -2.71
CA GLU A 45 -4.63 -4.90 -1.60
C GLU A 45 -4.25 -6.33 -2.03
N MET A 46 -3.38 -6.98 -1.24
CA MET A 46 -2.87 -8.31 -1.58
C MET A 46 -3.94 -9.40 -1.50
N LEU A 47 -4.98 -9.28 -0.65
CA LEU A 47 -6.09 -10.25 -0.53
C LEU A 47 -5.67 -11.75 -0.39
N GLY A 48 -4.46 -12.04 0.08
CA GLY A 48 -3.91 -13.40 0.19
C GLY A 48 -2.92 -13.78 -0.92
N ASP A 49 -2.70 -12.93 -1.91
CA ASP A 49 -1.70 -13.13 -2.96
C ASP A 49 -0.30 -13.12 -2.34
N ARG A 50 0.56 -14.05 -2.77
CA ARG A 50 1.86 -14.33 -2.13
C ARG A 50 1.78 -14.55 -0.60
N GLN A 51 0.64 -15.07 -0.12
CA GLN A 51 0.33 -15.21 1.32
C GLN A 51 0.32 -13.87 2.09
N GLY A 52 0.35 -12.74 1.37
CA GLY A 52 0.28 -11.40 1.92
C GLY A 52 -1.15 -10.91 2.04
N TYR A 53 -1.40 -10.09 3.06
CA TYR A 53 -2.61 -9.28 3.20
C TYR A 53 -2.19 -7.83 3.43
N GLN A 54 -3.05 -6.88 3.08
CA GLN A 54 -2.79 -5.44 3.12
C GLN A 54 -1.90 -4.95 1.96
N LYS A 55 -1.16 -3.86 2.19
CA LYS A 55 -0.57 -2.99 1.15
C LYS A 55 0.86 -2.54 1.46
N HIS A 56 1.53 -3.25 2.34
CA HIS A 56 2.88 -2.91 2.78
C HIS A 56 3.96 -3.59 1.92
N TYR A 57 3.61 -3.95 0.68
CA TYR A 57 4.44 -4.77 -0.19
C TYR A 57 4.80 -4.05 -1.50
N PRO A 58 5.95 -4.36 -2.10
CA PRO A 58 6.38 -3.77 -3.38
C PRO A 58 5.68 -4.37 -4.61
N TYR A 59 4.90 -5.44 -4.40
CA TYR A 59 4.29 -6.24 -5.46
C TYR A 59 3.10 -5.53 -6.14
N GLU A 60 2.76 -5.94 -7.36
CA GLU A 60 1.71 -5.34 -8.19
C GLU A 60 0.37 -5.26 -7.47
N GLY A 61 -0.03 -6.32 -6.75
CA GLY A 61 -1.27 -6.34 -5.98
C GLY A 61 -1.35 -5.25 -4.90
N SER A 62 -0.21 -4.69 -4.47
CA SER A 62 -0.11 -3.63 -3.46
C SER A 62 0.25 -2.26 -4.05
N ALA A 63 1.11 -2.22 -5.06
CA ALA A 63 1.70 -0.98 -5.57
C ALA A 63 1.15 -0.53 -6.93
N HIS A 64 0.64 -1.44 -7.76
CA HIS A 64 0.06 -1.10 -9.05
C HIS A 64 -1.43 -0.78 -8.89
N ILE A 65 -1.72 0.51 -8.96
CA ILE A 65 -3.05 1.08 -8.73
C ILE A 65 -3.75 1.40 -10.06
N PRO A 66 -5.10 1.45 -10.08
CA PRO A 66 -5.79 2.04 -11.21
C PRO A 66 -5.45 3.53 -11.33
N LEU A 67 -5.32 4.01 -12.56
CA LEU A 67 -5.27 5.43 -12.89
C LEU A 67 -6.02 5.67 -14.19
N ILE A 68 -7.17 6.33 -14.11
CA ILE A 68 -7.95 6.78 -15.25
C ILE A 68 -8.03 8.31 -15.18
N ALA A 69 -7.66 8.98 -16.26
CA ALA A 69 -7.82 10.42 -16.42
C ALA A 69 -8.76 10.69 -17.60
N CYS A 70 -9.80 11.51 -17.40
CA CYS A 70 -10.70 11.94 -18.47
C CYS A 70 -11.02 13.44 -18.37
N GLY A 71 -11.46 13.99 -19.50
CA GLY A 71 -11.77 15.41 -19.65
C GLY A 71 -10.97 16.05 -20.79
N PRO A 72 -11.01 17.40 -20.90
CA PRO A 72 -10.33 18.14 -21.95
C PRO A 72 -8.84 17.80 -22.07
N GLY A 73 -8.36 17.57 -23.30
CA GLY A 73 -6.94 17.30 -23.57
C GLY A 73 -6.50 15.83 -23.40
N PHE A 74 -7.34 14.95 -22.85
CA PHE A 74 -7.04 13.52 -22.78
C PHE A 74 -7.62 12.75 -23.98
N ALA A 75 -6.79 11.90 -24.58
CA ALA A 75 -7.23 10.95 -25.59
C ALA A 75 -7.87 9.72 -24.92
N ARG A 76 -8.85 9.11 -25.60
CA ARG A 76 -9.38 7.80 -25.20
C ARG A 76 -8.42 6.70 -25.68
N ASP A 77 -7.39 6.44 -24.91
CA ASP A 77 -6.36 5.46 -25.21
C ASP A 77 -5.82 4.78 -23.94
N LEU A 78 -5.12 3.67 -24.10
CA LEU A 78 -4.38 3.00 -23.03
C LEU A 78 -2.91 3.43 -23.08
N CYS A 79 -2.40 3.94 -21.95
CA CYS A 79 -0.98 4.28 -21.79
C CYS A 79 -0.31 3.23 -20.91
N SER A 80 0.73 2.56 -21.43
CA SER A 80 1.55 1.59 -20.69
C SER A 80 2.80 2.21 -20.04
N ILE A 81 3.00 3.52 -20.19
CA ILE A 81 4.14 4.22 -19.60
C ILE A 81 3.94 4.30 -18.07
N PRO A 82 4.95 3.94 -17.25
CA PRO A 82 4.84 3.99 -15.80
C PRO A 82 4.47 5.40 -15.30
N ALA A 83 3.41 5.48 -14.50
CA ALA A 83 2.91 6.72 -13.92
C ALA A 83 2.77 6.58 -12.40
N THR A 84 2.80 7.71 -11.71
CA THR A 84 2.68 7.82 -10.25
C THR A 84 1.55 8.78 -9.88
N THR A 85 1.10 8.72 -8.63
CA THR A 85 0.17 9.72 -8.10
C THR A 85 0.77 11.13 -8.05
N TRP A 86 2.10 11.28 -8.08
CA TRP A 86 2.76 12.59 -8.23
C TRP A 86 2.54 13.20 -9.61
N ASP A 87 2.42 12.36 -10.65
CA ASP A 87 2.12 12.83 -12.01
C ASP A 87 0.69 13.41 -12.09
N VAL A 88 -0.24 12.89 -11.28
CA VAL A 88 -1.60 13.47 -11.14
C VAL A 88 -1.51 14.87 -10.52
N ALA A 89 -0.75 15.05 -9.45
CA ALA A 89 -0.57 16.38 -8.84
C ALA A 89 0.06 17.38 -9.83
N ALA A 90 1.07 16.95 -10.59
CA ALA A 90 1.68 17.77 -11.63
C ALA A 90 0.71 18.12 -12.76
N THR A 91 -0.14 17.16 -13.17
CA THR A 91 -1.17 17.39 -14.19
C THR A 91 -2.22 18.39 -13.73
N ILE A 92 -2.64 18.33 -12.46
CA ILE A 92 -3.62 19.29 -11.91
C ILE A 92 -3.06 20.71 -11.93
N LEU A 93 -1.79 20.89 -11.51
CA LEU A 93 -1.15 22.21 -11.52
C LEU A 93 -0.96 22.74 -12.94
N ASP A 94 -0.53 21.88 -13.86
CA ASP A 94 -0.39 22.21 -15.28
C ASP A 94 -1.73 22.63 -15.91
N ALA A 95 -2.80 21.86 -15.69
CA ALA A 95 -4.14 22.17 -16.19
C ALA A 95 -4.74 23.44 -15.57
N ALA A 96 -4.36 23.77 -14.33
CA ALA A 96 -4.78 25.00 -13.66
C ALA A 96 -3.92 26.21 -14.04
N GLU A 97 -2.86 26.03 -14.85
CA GLU A 97 -1.85 27.04 -15.16
C GLU A 97 -1.19 27.63 -13.89
N ILE A 98 -1.02 26.80 -12.86
CA ILE A 98 -0.42 27.18 -11.58
C ILE A 98 1.01 26.64 -11.51
N ALA A 99 1.98 27.53 -11.32
CA ALA A 99 3.36 27.12 -11.07
C ALA A 99 3.50 26.40 -9.72
N PRO A 100 4.36 25.37 -9.62
CA PRO A 100 4.70 24.76 -8.34
C PRO A 100 5.22 25.81 -7.33
N PRO A 101 5.01 25.62 -6.02
CA PRO A 101 5.51 26.54 -5.01
C PRO A 101 7.05 26.69 -5.09
N GLU A 102 7.55 27.90 -4.88
CA GLU A 102 8.99 28.18 -4.87
C GLU A 102 9.70 27.31 -3.81
N GLY A 103 10.83 26.72 -4.20
CA GLY A 103 11.59 25.81 -3.33
C GLY A 103 11.02 24.40 -3.19
N HIS A 104 9.88 24.10 -3.82
CA HIS A 104 9.23 22.79 -3.78
C HIS A 104 8.98 22.26 -5.20
N PRO A 105 10.03 21.84 -5.92
CA PRO A 105 9.86 21.26 -7.25
C PRO A 105 9.01 19.98 -7.17
N LEU A 106 8.17 19.76 -8.17
CA LEU A 106 7.41 18.52 -8.29
C LEU A 106 8.34 17.39 -8.71
N VAL A 107 8.16 16.23 -8.08
CA VAL A 107 8.81 14.98 -8.52
C VAL A 107 8.10 14.42 -9.76
N GLY A 108 6.78 14.54 -9.81
CA GLY A 108 5.96 14.11 -10.94
C GLY A 108 6.01 15.07 -12.13
N ARG A 109 5.57 14.58 -13.29
CA ARG A 109 5.42 15.32 -14.54
C ARG A 109 3.95 15.24 -15.00
N PRO A 110 3.41 16.25 -15.69
CA PRO A 110 2.05 16.17 -16.23
C PRO A 110 1.88 14.94 -17.13
N LEU A 111 0.76 14.22 -17.01
CA LEU A 111 0.52 12.93 -17.67
C LEU A 111 0.61 13.04 -19.21
N GLY A 112 0.16 14.16 -19.78
CA GLY A 112 0.31 14.41 -21.22
C GLY A 112 1.77 14.53 -21.69
N SER A 113 2.69 14.90 -20.79
CA SER A 113 4.12 15.07 -21.11
C SER A 113 4.92 13.77 -21.05
N ILE A 114 4.36 12.71 -20.45
CA ILE A 114 5.04 11.41 -20.29
C ILE A 114 4.60 10.41 -21.34
N THR A 115 3.51 10.69 -22.07
CA THR A 115 3.03 9.82 -23.14
C THR A 115 4.11 9.62 -24.20
N GLY A 116 4.46 8.35 -24.48
CA GLY A 116 5.49 7.98 -25.44
C GLY A 116 6.92 7.91 -24.88
N ASP A 117 7.14 8.25 -23.61
CA ASP A 117 8.43 8.13 -22.93
C ASP A 117 8.71 6.68 -22.52
N GLN A 118 9.06 5.84 -23.51
CA GLN A 118 9.28 4.38 -23.33
C GLN A 118 10.46 4.06 -22.40
N GLU A 119 11.35 5.01 -22.17
CA GLU A 119 12.51 4.87 -21.27
C GLU A 119 12.23 5.37 -19.86
N ARG A 120 11.00 5.82 -19.57
CA ARG A 120 10.63 6.33 -18.26
C ARG A 120 10.80 5.25 -17.19
N ILE A 121 11.50 5.64 -16.13
CA ILE A 121 11.71 4.84 -14.93
C ILE A 121 11.15 5.63 -13.75
N ILE A 122 10.36 4.97 -12.91
CA ILE A 122 9.81 5.53 -11.68
C ILE A 122 10.29 4.72 -10.47
N SER A 123 10.47 5.38 -9.34
CA SER A 123 10.91 4.75 -8.09
C SER A 123 9.99 5.12 -6.93
N PHE A 124 9.81 4.19 -6.00
CA PHE A 124 9.05 4.39 -4.77
C PHE A 124 9.64 3.55 -3.63
N HIS A 125 9.29 3.87 -2.39
CA HIS A 125 9.75 3.13 -1.22
C HIS A 125 8.64 2.98 -0.20
N HIS A 126 8.79 2.04 0.72
CA HIS A 126 7.94 1.93 1.90
C HIS A 126 8.74 1.41 3.10
N GLY A 127 8.26 1.71 4.30
CA GLY A 127 8.79 1.14 5.53
C GLY A 127 10.07 1.80 6.05
N THR A 128 10.44 1.38 7.25
CA THR A 128 11.64 1.81 7.99
C THR A 128 12.33 0.60 8.58
N GLY A 129 13.62 0.75 8.94
CA GLY A 129 14.42 -0.34 9.51
C GLY A 129 14.36 -1.60 8.64
N ALA A 130 14.22 -2.77 9.28
CA ALA A 130 14.15 -4.07 8.62
C ALA A 130 12.85 -4.30 7.79
N ARG A 131 11.92 -3.35 7.74
CA ARG A 131 10.74 -3.44 6.86
C ARG A 131 10.87 -2.57 5.61
N ARG A 132 12.00 -1.85 5.47
CA ARG A 132 12.19 -0.95 4.34
C ARG A 132 12.46 -1.73 3.05
N TYR A 133 11.86 -1.26 1.96
CA TYR A 133 12.29 -1.57 0.60
C TYR A 133 12.28 -0.30 -0.27
N VAL A 134 13.04 -0.33 -1.37
CA VAL A 134 12.88 0.58 -2.51
C VAL A 134 12.60 -0.25 -3.76
N ALA A 135 11.71 0.23 -4.61
CA ALA A 135 11.33 -0.42 -5.84
C ALA A 135 11.37 0.56 -7.01
N THR A 136 11.72 0.05 -8.19
CA THR A 136 11.86 0.83 -9.41
C THR A 136 11.25 0.08 -10.59
N VAL A 137 10.39 0.77 -11.34
CA VAL A 137 9.62 0.22 -12.47
C VAL A 137 9.98 0.97 -13.74
N GLY A 138 10.27 0.22 -14.80
CA GLY A 138 10.57 0.75 -16.13
C GLY A 138 11.16 -0.34 -17.02
N LEU A 139 11.27 -0.08 -18.32
CA LEU A 139 11.84 -1.04 -19.28
C LEU A 139 11.15 -2.42 -19.27
N GLY A 140 9.85 -2.46 -18.98
CA GLY A 140 9.06 -3.70 -18.85
C GLY A 140 9.37 -4.54 -17.59
N HIS A 141 10.18 -4.03 -16.65
CA HIS A 141 10.64 -4.76 -15.47
C HIS A 141 10.39 -3.98 -14.18
N LYS A 142 10.41 -4.71 -13.06
CA LYS A 142 10.44 -4.14 -11.72
C LYS A 142 11.61 -4.69 -10.94
N TYR A 143 12.44 -3.78 -10.42
CA TYR A 143 13.52 -4.08 -9.48
C TYR A 143 13.07 -3.70 -8.07
N ILE A 144 13.42 -4.51 -7.08
CA ILE A 144 13.14 -4.26 -5.67
C ILE A 144 14.42 -4.56 -4.89
N HIS A 145 14.80 -3.64 -4.01
CA HIS A 145 15.83 -3.86 -3.01
C HIS A 145 15.22 -3.89 -1.62
N CYS A 146 15.45 -4.98 -0.89
CA CYS A 146 15.01 -5.18 0.48
C CYS A 146 16.19 -5.05 1.44
N TYR A 147 16.13 -4.07 2.33
CA TYR A 147 17.23 -3.75 3.25
C TYR A 147 17.46 -4.82 4.32
N ASN A 148 16.46 -5.66 4.60
CA ASN A 148 16.56 -6.68 5.63
C ASN A 148 17.38 -7.89 5.16
N GLY A 149 18.64 -7.94 5.57
CA GLY A 149 19.59 -8.95 5.08
C GLY A 149 20.09 -8.69 3.66
N GLY A 150 19.76 -7.55 3.04
CA GLY A 150 20.30 -7.08 1.77
C GLY A 150 20.05 -8.04 0.61
N TYR A 151 18.86 -8.01 0.02
CA TYR A 151 18.58 -8.84 -1.16
C TYR A 151 17.80 -8.08 -2.23
N ASP A 152 18.05 -8.50 -3.47
CA ASP A 152 17.47 -7.92 -4.67
C ASP A 152 16.44 -8.88 -5.29
N GLU A 153 15.36 -8.31 -5.81
CA GLU A 153 14.41 -8.98 -6.67
C GLU A 153 14.30 -8.25 -8.01
N LEU A 154 14.13 -9.01 -9.09
CA LEU A 154 13.86 -8.48 -10.42
C LEU A 154 12.76 -9.31 -11.08
N TYR A 155 11.73 -8.66 -11.58
CA TYR A 155 10.62 -9.30 -12.29
C TYR A 155 10.44 -8.69 -13.68
N ASP A 156 10.22 -9.56 -14.66
CA ASP A 156 9.75 -9.18 -15.99
C ASP A 156 8.22 -9.07 -15.93
N LEU A 157 7.67 -7.85 -15.95
CA LEU A 157 6.24 -7.63 -15.72
C LEU A 157 5.38 -8.04 -16.93
N GLU A 158 5.98 -8.17 -18.11
CA GLU A 158 5.29 -8.61 -19.31
C GLU A 158 5.17 -10.14 -19.35
N ALA A 159 6.28 -10.84 -19.06
CA ALA A 159 6.32 -12.29 -19.06
C ALA A 159 5.82 -12.92 -17.74
N ASP A 160 5.95 -12.19 -16.63
CA ASP A 160 5.60 -12.63 -15.28
C ASP A 160 4.81 -11.54 -14.51
N PRO A 161 3.57 -11.24 -14.93
CA PRO A 161 2.73 -10.22 -14.31
C PRO A 161 2.34 -10.52 -12.85
N TRP A 162 2.59 -11.75 -12.38
CA TRP A 162 2.34 -12.18 -11.01
C TRP A 162 3.61 -12.24 -10.15
N GLU A 163 4.75 -11.83 -10.72
CA GLU A 163 6.03 -11.69 -10.05
C GLU A 163 6.51 -12.98 -9.37
N GLN A 164 6.27 -14.14 -9.96
CA GLN A 164 6.55 -15.44 -9.34
C GLN A 164 8.01 -15.88 -9.49
N ASN A 165 8.75 -15.32 -10.45
CA ASN A 165 10.08 -15.77 -10.84
C ASN A 165 11.10 -14.63 -10.68
N ASN A 166 11.86 -14.64 -9.59
CA ASN A 166 12.92 -13.67 -9.37
C ASN A 166 14.08 -13.90 -10.36
N LEU A 167 14.39 -12.89 -11.17
CA LEU A 167 15.43 -12.86 -12.19
C LEU A 167 16.70 -12.11 -11.75
N ALA A 168 16.81 -11.69 -10.49
CA ALA A 168 17.98 -11.01 -9.97
C ALA A 168 19.27 -11.81 -10.26
N GLY A 169 20.33 -11.12 -10.70
CA GLY A 169 21.58 -11.70 -11.16
C GLY A 169 21.53 -12.29 -12.58
N SER A 170 20.36 -12.37 -13.24
CA SER A 170 20.19 -13.01 -14.55
C SER A 170 20.04 -12.02 -15.72
N ARG A 171 19.74 -10.74 -15.45
CA ARG A 171 19.52 -9.68 -16.47
C ARG A 171 20.30 -8.41 -16.12
N ALA A 172 21.63 -8.52 -16.13
CA ALA A 172 22.54 -7.51 -15.57
C ALA A 172 22.40 -6.09 -16.17
N ASP A 173 22.01 -5.96 -17.44
CA ASP A 173 21.80 -4.68 -18.12
C ASP A 173 20.58 -3.93 -17.56
N ILE A 174 19.43 -4.60 -17.54
CA ILE A 174 18.17 -4.06 -17.04
C ILE A 174 18.23 -3.87 -15.53
N GLU A 175 18.71 -4.88 -14.80
CA GLU A 175 18.91 -4.82 -13.35
C GLU A 175 19.81 -3.64 -12.99
N GLY A 176 20.94 -3.48 -13.68
CA GLY A 176 21.86 -2.38 -13.45
C GLY A 176 21.23 -1.01 -13.69
N ALA A 177 20.37 -0.87 -14.71
CA ALA A 177 19.66 0.38 -14.99
C ALA A 177 18.65 0.74 -13.88
N LEU A 178 17.79 -0.21 -13.52
CA LEU A 178 16.77 0.00 -12.49
C LEU A 178 17.39 0.18 -11.09
N ARG A 179 18.44 -0.58 -10.77
CA ARG A 179 19.20 -0.43 -9.52
C ARG A 179 19.85 0.94 -9.39
N ARG A 180 20.42 1.49 -10.47
CA ARG A 180 20.97 2.86 -10.47
C ARG A 180 19.87 3.90 -10.19
N ALA A 181 18.69 3.72 -10.77
CA ALA A 181 17.55 4.60 -10.52
C ALA A 181 17.02 4.47 -9.08
N ALA A 182 17.01 3.27 -8.49
CA ALA A 182 16.70 3.07 -7.08
C ALA A 182 17.70 3.78 -6.15
N LEU A 183 19.00 3.64 -6.40
CA LEU A 183 20.06 4.32 -5.64
C LEU A 183 19.97 5.84 -5.75
N GLY A 184 19.72 6.37 -6.95
CA GLY A 184 19.50 7.80 -7.17
C GLY A 184 18.29 8.32 -6.38
N PHE A 185 17.17 7.60 -6.44
CA PHE A 185 15.98 7.94 -5.69
C PHE A 185 16.20 7.92 -4.16
N GLU A 186 16.90 6.91 -3.64
CA GLU A 186 17.25 6.85 -2.21
C GLU A 186 18.21 7.96 -1.79
N ARG A 187 19.11 8.41 -2.68
CA ARG A 187 19.99 9.55 -2.39
C ARG A 187 19.20 10.86 -2.26
N ASP A 188 18.22 11.05 -3.14
CA ASP A 188 17.48 12.31 -3.24
C ASP A 188 16.31 12.38 -2.24
N HIS A 189 15.72 11.23 -1.89
CA HIS A 189 14.46 11.15 -1.14
C HIS A 189 14.47 10.14 0.02
N GLY A 190 15.54 9.36 0.15
CA GLY A 190 15.69 8.34 1.18
C GLY A 190 16.35 8.84 2.46
N PRO A 191 16.36 8.03 3.53
CA PRO A 191 17.16 8.30 4.70
C PRO A 191 18.65 8.19 4.36
N VAL A 192 19.45 9.18 4.79
CA VAL A 192 20.88 9.30 4.46
C VAL A 192 21.66 8.03 4.85
N GLU A 193 21.26 7.37 5.93
CA GLU A 193 21.88 6.16 6.45
C GLU A 193 21.60 4.89 5.62
N ARG A 194 20.81 4.97 4.54
CA ARG A 194 20.48 3.83 3.66
C ARG A 194 21.38 3.74 2.43
N ILE A 195 22.27 4.70 2.23
CA ILE A 195 23.24 4.70 1.14
C ILE A 195 24.64 4.92 1.70
N SER A 196 25.61 4.10 1.26
CA SER A 196 27.03 4.25 1.56
C SER A 196 27.85 3.93 0.32
N ASP A 197 28.77 4.81 -0.07
CA ASP A 197 29.67 4.63 -1.23
C ASP A 197 28.94 4.16 -2.52
N ASP A 198 27.79 4.76 -2.83
CA ASP A 198 26.94 4.41 -3.98
C ASP A 198 26.40 2.97 -3.98
N THR A 199 26.26 2.40 -2.79
CA THR A 199 25.62 1.10 -2.55
C THR A 199 24.56 1.22 -1.45
N PHE A 200 23.63 0.26 -1.40
CA PHE A 200 22.66 0.18 -0.32
C PHE A 200 23.37 -0.18 0.99
N ALA A 201 23.04 0.57 2.05
CA ALA A 201 23.49 0.27 3.40
C ALA A 201 22.49 -0.68 4.07
N ASP A 202 22.71 -1.97 3.84
CA ASP A 202 21.87 -3.06 4.33
C ASP A 202 21.82 -3.13 5.85
N LEU A 203 20.75 -3.75 6.35
CA LEU A 203 20.59 -4.11 7.75
C LEU A 203 20.87 -5.58 7.95
N ASP A 204 21.36 -5.92 9.14
CA ASP A 204 21.37 -7.30 9.60
C ASP A 204 19.96 -7.88 9.50
N TYR A 205 19.88 -9.13 9.04
CA TYR A 205 18.62 -9.83 8.91
C TYR A 205 17.91 -9.93 10.27
N GLN A 206 16.69 -9.40 10.31
CA GLN A 206 15.75 -9.56 11.40
C GLN A 206 14.64 -10.50 10.92
N ALA A 207 14.48 -11.62 11.63
CA ALA A 207 13.36 -12.50 11.37
C ALA A 207 12.03 -11.74 11.55
N PRO A 208 11.01 -12.02 10.74
CA PRO A 208 9.68 -11.46 10.94
C PRO A 208 9.21 -11.67 12.38
N ASP A 209 8.48 -10.68 12.89
CA ASP A 209 7.82 -10.78 14.19
C ASP A 209 6.93 -12.04 14.19
N PRO A 210 7.16 -13.02 15.09
CA PRO A 210 6.35 -14.24 15.13
C PRO A 210 4.86 -13.95 15.39
N HIS A 211 4.54 -12.76 15.92
CA HIS A 211 3.19 -12.29 16.20
C HIS A 211 2.57 -11.51 15.06
N ALA A 212 3.24 -11.35 13.91
CA ALA A 212 2.69 -10.65 12.74
C ALA A 212 1.36 -11.27 12.26
N CYS A 213 1.12 -12.55 12.56
CA CYS A 213 -0.12 -13.28 12.28
C CYS A 213 -0.99 -13.52 13.54
N SER A 214 -0.64 -12.95 14.69
CA SER A 214 -1.48 -13.01 15.89
C SER A 214 -2.79 -12.27 15.60
N LEU A 215 -3.92 -12.95 15.79
CA LEU A 215 -5.28 -12.43 15.57
C LEU A 215 -5.63 -11.45 16.69
N TYR A 216 -4.99 -10.29 16.60
CA TYR A 216 -5.13 -9.18 17.52
C TYR A 216 -5.73 -7.98 16.79
N PRO A 217 -6.67 -7.26 17.42
CA PRO A 217 -7.12 -5.97 16.93
C PRO A 217 -6.09 -4.84 17.14
N ARG A 218 -4.77 -5.12 17.04
CA ARG A 218 -3.75 -4.05 16.90
C ARG A 218 -4.15 -3.08 15.82
N TRP A 219 -4.76 -3.64 14.78
CA TRP A 219 -5.15 -2.96 13.57
C TRP A 219 -6.41 -2.11 13.76
N SER A 220 -7.49 -2.64 14.36
CA SER A 220 -8.70 -1.83 14.57
C SER A 220 -8.47 -0.71 15.60
N SER A 221 -7.68 -0.92 16.64
CA SER A 221 -7.37 0.14 17.61
C SER A 221 -6.48 1.26 17.05
N THR A 222 -5.66 0.99 16.02
CA THR A 222 -4.74 1.99 15.44
C THR A 222 -5.24 2.68 14.18
N GLN A 223 -6.16 2.06 13.43
CA GLN A 223 -6.74 2.66 12.22
C GLN A 223 -7.93 3.57 12.47
N PHE A 224 -8.60 3.44 13.62
CA PHE A 224 -9.73 4.29 13.96
C PHE A 224 -9.21 5.49 14.74
N PRO A 225 -9.23 6.69 14.14
CA PRO A 225 -8.59 7.83 14.75
C PRO A 225 -9.31 8.30 16.01
N ARG A 226 -8.59 8.95 16.92
CA ARG A 226 -9.14 9.50 18.18
C ARG A 226 -10.25 10.56 18.00
N TRP A 227 -10.53 10.99 16.78
CA TRP A 227 -11.56 11.99 16.45
C TRP A 227 -12.92 11.39 16.08
N THR A 228 -13.05 10.07 15.91
CA THR A 228 -14.36 9.42 16.06
C THR A 228 -14.73 9.46 17.54
N ASN A 229 -15.99 9.69 17.91
CA ASN A 229 -16.52 9.90 19.28
C ASN A 229 -16.36 8.69 20.23
N GLY A 230 -15.23 7.97 20.21
CA GLY A 230 -15.11 6.63 20.75
C GLY A 230 -15.93 5.62 19.93
N TYR A 231 -15.72 4.34 20.22
CA TYR A 231 -16.60 3.28 19.74
C TYR A 231 -17.89 3.31 20.56
N SER A 232 -19.05 3.13 19.91
CA SER A 232 -20.29 2.92 20.66
C SER A 232 -20.27 1.57 21.35
N GLU A 233 -21.10 1.36 22.38
CA GLU A 233 -21.23 0.05 23.03
C GLU A 233 -21.57 -1.07 22.02
N LYS A 234 -22.34 -0.72 20.97
CA LYS A 234 -22.67 -1.65 19.89
C LYS A 234 -21.42 -2.06 19.10
N ASP A 235 -20.53 -1.12 18.81
CA ASP A 235 -19.31 -1.41 18.07
C ASP A 235 -18.33 -2.22 18.93
N LEU A 236 -18.23 -1.91 20.23
CA LEU A 236 -17.44 -2.70 21.18
C LEU A 236 -17.96 -4.13 21.29
N GLU A 237 -19.28 -4.33 21.31
CA GLU A 237 -19.89 -5.66 21.32
C GLU A 237 -19.59 -6.45 20.04
N LEU A 238 -19.64 -5.79 18.87
CA LEU A 238 -19.26 -6.42 17.60
C LEU A 238 -17.79 -6.87 17.62
N ILE A 239 -16.89 -6.02 18.13
CA ILE A 239 -15.47 -6.36 18.25
C ILE A 239 -15.26 -7.53 19.21
N ARG A 240 -15.92 -7.54 20.37
CA ARG A 240 -15.87 -8.67 21.33
C ARG A 240 -16.36 -9.97 20.68
N GLN A 241 -17.47 -9.89 19.95
CA GLN A 241 -18.04 -11.04 19.25
C GLN A 241 -17.09 -11.57 18.18
N GLU A 242 -16.46 -10.69 17.39
CA GLU A 242 -15.47 -11.07 16.38
C GLU A 242 -14.26 -11.76 17.02
N MET A 243 -13.71 -11.23 18.12
CA MET A 243 -12.60 -11.88 18.83
C MET A 243 -12.98 -13.28 19.35
N ARG A 244 -14.19 -13.45 19.91
CA ARG A 244 -14.68 -14.77 20.34
C ARG A 244 -14.96 -15.72 19.18
N ASP A 245 -15.41 -15.20 18.04
CA ASP A 245 -15.63 -16.01 16.84
C ASP A 245 -14.31 -16.46 16.22
N CYS A 246 -13.25 -15.64 16.26
CA CYS A 246 -11.91 -16.03 15.85
C CYS A 246 -11.40 -17.22 16.67
N LEU A 247 -11.67 -17.26 17.98
CA LEU A 247 -11.35 -18.45 18.79
C LEU A 247 -12.06 -19.71 18.29
N LYS A 248 -13.11 -19.67 17.48
CA LYS A 248 -13.71 -20.92 16.96
C LYS A 248 -12.84 -21.58 15.88
N ASP A 249 -11.90 -20.84 15.30
CA ASP A 249 -10.94 -21.38 14.32
C ASP A 249 -9.77 -22.05 15.04
N PRO A 250 -9.51 -23.36 14.83
CA PRO A 250 -8.37 -24.05 15.44
C PRO A 250 -7.00 -23.56 14.94
N HIS A 251 -6.96 -22.79 13.86
CA HIS A 251 -5.74 -22.17 13.33
C HIS A 251 -5.52 -20.75 13.87
N ALA A 252 -6.47 -20.21 14.64
CA ALA A 252 -6.33 -18.91 15.26
C ALA A 252 -5.17 -18.90 16.25
N TYR A 253 -4.16 -18.09 15.98
CA TYR A 253 -3.07 -17.81 16.92
C TYR A 253 -3.36 -16.52 17.67
N ILE A 254 -3.36 -16.59 19.01
CA ILE A 254 -3.34 -15.41 19.88
C ILE A 254 -2.01 -15.46 20.64
N CYS A 255 -1.25 -14.37 20.53
CA CYS A 255 0.04 -14.21 21.19
C CYS A 255 -0.03 -14.44 22.70
N THR A 256 0.98 -15.13 23.23
CA THR A 256 1.11 -15.50 24.64
C THR A 256 2.16 -14.70 25.40
N GLU A 257 2.86 -13.77 24.74
CA GLU A 257 3.90 -12.97 25.37
C GLU A 257 3.31 -11.84 26.22
N ASP A 258 3.81 -11.70 27.45
CA ASP A 258 3.26 -10.80 28.46
C ASP A 258 3.30 -9.32 28.02
N ASP A 259 4.42 -8.87 27.47
CA ASP A 259 4.59 -7.48 27.03
C ASP A 259 3.60 -7.13 25.90
N TRP A 260 3.43 -8.05 24.96
CA TRP A 260 2.48 -7.89 23.87
C TRP A 260 1.04 -7.89 24.39
N ARG A 261 0.70 -8.78 25.33
CA ARG A 261 -0.65 -8.85 25.94
C ARG A 261 -0.96 -7.59 26.74
N ALA A 262 0.03 -7.01 27.40
CA ALA A 262 -0.10 -5.75 28.11
C ALA A 262 -0.41 -4.58 27.15
N GLU A 263 0.35 -4.44 26.06
CA GLU A 263 0.06 -3.45 25.00
C GLU A 263 -1.35 -3.68 24.43
N ALA A 264 -1.73 -4.95 24.27
CA ALA A 264 -3.01 -5.32 23.70
C ALA A 264 -4.21 -4.85 24.53
N MET A 265 -4.13 -5.05 25.85
CA MET A 265 -5.12 -4.60 26.81
C MET A 265 -5.19 -3.07 26.91
N GLU A 266 -4.03 -2.39 26.94
CA GLU A 266 -3.99 -0.93 27.03
C GLU A 266 -4.74 -0.29 25.85
N LYS A 267 -4.51 -0.77 24.63
CA LYS A 267 -5.19 -0.29 23.42
C LYS A 267 -6.70 -0.55 23.42
N TRP A 268 -7.12 -1.66 24.00
CA TRP A 268 -8.55 -1.96 24.16
C TRP A 268 -9.24 -0.99 25.12
N GLU A 269 -8.61 -0.71 26.26
CA GLU A 269 -9.12 0.29 27.22
C GLU A 269 -9.18 1.69 26.61
N GLN A 270 -8.19 2.06 25.78
CA GLN A 270 -8.15 3.36 25.10
C GLN A 270 -9.36 3.58 24.17
N ILE A 271 -9.96 2.53 23.61
CA ILE A 271 -11.17 2.63 22.77
C ILE A 271 -12.48 2.46 23.55
N GLY A 272 -12.43 2.39 24.88
CA GLY A 272 -13.60 2.25 25.77
C GLY A 272 -13.90 0.80 26.17
N GLY A 273 -13.01 -0.14 25.86
CA GLY A 273 -13.16 -1.54 26.19
C GLY A 273 -12.91 -1.88 27.67
N ASP A 274 -13.62 -2.89 28.19
CA ASP A 274 -13.38 -3.41 29.55
C ASP A 274 -12.18 -4.37 29.57
N ARG A 275 -11.17 -4.08 30.39
CA ARG A 275 -9.98 -4.93 30.60
C ARG A 275 -10.36 -6.38 30.94
N LYS A 276 -11.42 -6.58 31.73
CA LYS A 276 -11.84 -7.92 32.18
C LYS A 276 -12.11 -8.86 31.01
N PHE A 277 -12.61 -8.34 29.89
CA PHE A 277 -12.84 -9.13 28.68
C PHE A 277 -11.54 -9.78 28.15
N TYR A 278 -10.44 -9.01 28.10
CA TYR A 278 -9.16 -9.53 27.62
C TYR A 278 -8.51 -10.51 28.60
N GLU A 279 -8.62 -10.25 29.91
CA GLU A 279 -8.15 -11.19 30.93
C GLU A 279 -8.85 -12.55 30.76
N GLU A 280 -10.16 -12.56 30.56
CA GLU A 280 -10.95 -13.77 30.30
C GLU A 280 -10.56 -14.42 28.96
N LEU A 281 -10.38 -13.62 27.90
CA LEU A 281 -9.99 -14.09 26.57
C LEU A 281 -8.62 -14.77 26.60
N PHE A 282 -7.61 -14.15 27.21
CA PHE A 282 -6.27 -14.72 27.34
C PHE A 282 -6.26 -15.97 28.20
N ALA A 283 -7.01 -15.99 29.30
CA ALA A 283 -7.17 -17.20 30.11
C ALA A 283 -7.86 -18.34 29.35
N GLU A 284 -8.72 -18.06 28.37
CA GLU A 284 -9.33 -19.05 27.48
C GLU A 284 -8.32 -19.58 26.44
N VAL A 285 -7.49 -18.71 25.88
CA VAL A 285 -6.39 -19.08 24.96
C VAL A 285 -5.38 -19.98 25.65
N ASP A 286 -4.95 -19.63 26.86
CA ASP A 286 -3.94 -20.38 27.60
C ASP A 286 -4.40 -21.79 27.97
N LYS A 287 -5.72 -22.02 28.05
CA LYS A 287 -6.31 -23.36 28.28
C LYS A 287 -6.34 -24.24 27.04
N ARG A 288 -6.20 -23.67 25.84
CA ARG A 288 -6.29 -24.39 24.56
C ARG A 288 -4.94 -24.88 24.04
N GLN A 289 -3.85 -24.27 24.49
CA GLN A 289 -2.48 -24.68 24.19
C GLN A 289 -2.03 -25.80 25.12
#